data_AF-A0A7Z9HQX8-F1
#
_entry.id   AF-A0A7Z9HQX8-F1
#
_cell.length_a   1.000
_cell.length_b   1.000
_cell.length_c   1.000
_cell.angle_alpha   90.00
_cell.angle_beta   90.00
_cell.angle_gamma   90.00
#
_symmetry.space_group_name_H-M   'P 1'
#
loop_
_entity.id
_entity.type
_entity.pdbx_description
1 polymer ?
#
loop_
_entity_poly.entity_id
_entity_poly.type
_entity_poly.pdbx_seq_one_letter_code
_entity_poly.pdbx_strand_id
1 'polypeptide(L)'
;MKCKLQFINAAAASYFSLRYAGGPMQIVAADGMLVKPISVNYFLMAVAETYDVIVTVPSTGLFELRASTQDGTGFSSIWLGSGNQRIPAPAMAAPYFYKMTMTEKNGSSSWSYVNGTRVFESGITNALS
;
A
#
# COMPACT_ATOMS: atom_id res chain seq x y z
N MET A 1 19.24 -1.92 15.69
CA MET A 1 19.24 -3.41 15.78
C MET A 1 18.70 -3.97 14.47
N LYS A 2 19.10 -5.18 14.04
CA LYS A 2 18.41 -5.89 12.95
C LYS A 2 17.58 -7.02 13.53
N CYS A 3 16.36 -7.20 13.05
CA CYS A 3 15.52 -8.34 13.40
C CYS A 3 15.03 -9.04 12.13
N LYS A 4 14.89 -10.37 12.21
CA LYS A 4 14.25 -11.20 11.19
C LYS A 4 12.84 -11.54 11.67
N LEU A 5 11.86 -11.26 10.83
CA LEU A 5 10.44 -11.51 11.06
C LEU A 5 9.97 -12.54 10.02
N GLN A 6 9.15 -13.49 10.45
CA GLN A 6 8.49 -14.42 9.56
C GLN A 6 7.02 -14.04 9.44
N PHE A 7 6.58 -13.83 8.21
CA PHE A 7 5.19 -13.56 7.87
C PHE A 7 4.55 -14.80 7.28
N ILE A 8 3.32 -15.08 7.70
CA ILE A 8 2.51 -16.21 7.24
C ILE A 8 1.11 -15.66 7.01
N ASN A 9 0.63 -15.72 5.77
CA ASN A 9 -0.74 -15.30 5.45
C ASN A 9 -1.69 -16.50 5.58
N ALA A 10 -2.32 -16.60 6.74
CA ALA A 10 -3.31 -17.63 7.05
C ALA A 10 -4.77 -17.15 6.88
N ALA A 11 -5.02 -16.05 6.16
CA ALA A 11 -6.38 -15.59 5.89
C ALA A 11 -7.09 -16.49 4.86
N ALA A 12 -8.43 -16.46 4.85
CA ALA A 12 -9.22 -17.26 3.92
C ALA A 12 -9.13 -16.76 2.46
N ALA A 13 -9.11 -15.43 2.26
CA ALA A 13 -9.14 -14.83 0.93
C ALA A 13 -8.46 -13.44 0.84
N SER A 14 -7.83 -12.97 1.92
CA SER A 14 -7.31 -11.60 1.99
C SER A 14 -5.83 -11.54 1.62
N TYR A 15 -5.50 -10.55 0.80
CA TYR A 15 -4.13 -10.15 0.51
C TYR A 15 -3.73 -9.05 1.48
N PHE A 16 -2.48 -9.07 1.92
CA PHE A 16 -1.93 -8.07 2.84
C PHE A 16 -0.80 -7.30 2.21
N SER A 17 -0.85 -5.98 2.27
CA SER A 17 0.30 -5.13 1.97
C SER A 17 1.07 -4.87 3.24
N LEU A 18 2.35 -5.25 3.24
CA LEU A 18 3.26 -5.01 4.36
C LEU A 18 4.06 -3.73 4.14
N ARG A 19 4.08 -2.87 5.15
CA ARG A 19 4.80 -1.59 5.17
C ARG A 19 5.50 -1.39 6.50
N TYR A 20 6.71 -0.84 6.47
CA TYR A 20 7.47 -0.51 7.67
C TYR A 20 7.78 0.99 7.74
N ALA A 21 7.51 1.60 8.90
CA ALA A 21 7.79 3.01 9.15
C ALA A 21 9.28 3.32 9.27
N GLY A 22 10.10 2.33 9.67
CA GLY A 22 11.54 2.51 9.89
C GLY A 22 12.40 2.42 8.62
N GLY A 23 11.80 2.33 7.44
CA GLY A 23 12.49 2.33 6.15
C GLY A 23 12.32 1.03 5.36
N PRO A 24 13.19 0.77 4.38
CA PRO A 24 13.07 -0.40 3.51
C PRO A 24 13.24 -1.70 4.31
N MET A 25 12.52 -2.71 3.85
CA MET A 25 12.58 -4.08 4.34
C MET A 25 13.38 -4.94 3.36
N GLN A 26 13.99 -6.01 3.83
CA GLN A 26 14.73 -6.95 2.98
C GLN A 26 14.11 -8.34 3.05
N ILE A 27 13.56 -8.82 1.93
CA ILE A 27 13.07 -10.20 1.80
C ILE A 27 14.27 -11.11 1.59
N VAL A 28 14.38 -12.17 2.41
CA VAL A 28 15.48 -13.13 2.37
C VAL A 28 15.03 -14.58 2.20
N ALA A 29 13.75 -14.88 2.45
CA ALA A 29 13.13 -16.14 2.06
C ALA A 29 11.70 -15.90 1.57
N ALA A 30 11.25 -16.74 0.65
CA ALA A 30 9.87 -16.81 0.18
C ALA A 30 9.47 -18.30 0.11
N ASP A 31 8.30 -18.64 0.64
CA ASP A 31 7.75 -20.00 0.66
C ASP A 31 8.73 -21.07 1.18
N GLY A 32 9.44 -20.72 2.26
CA GLY A 32 10.43 -21.58 2.90
C GLY A 32 11.78 -21.69 2.18
N MET A 33 11.94 -21.08 1.01
CA MET A 33 13.19 -21.09 0.24
C MET A 33 13.96 -19.79 0.41
N LEU A 34 15.28 -19.90 0.64
CA LEU A 34 16.17 -18.75 0.63
C LEU A 34 16.22 -18.12 -0.77
N VAL A 35 16.09 -16.80 -0.82
CA VAL A 35 16.19 -16.01 -2.04
C VAL A 35 17.37 -15.05 -1.97
N LYS A 36 17.83 -14.57 -3.13
CA LYS A 36 18.76 -13.44 -3.15
C LYS A 36 18.09 -12.25 -2.47
N PRO A 37 18.72 -11.58 -1.48
CA PRO A 37 18.06 -10.54 -0.72
C PRO A 37 17.50 -9.41 -1.61
N ILE A 38 16.22 -9.08 -1.44
CA ILE A 38 15.52 -8.05 -2.22
C ILE A 38 15.08 -6.94 -1.26
N SER A 39 15.52 -5.71 -1.52
CA SER A 39 15.12 -4.53 -0.74
C SER A 39 13.81 -3.96 -1.30
N VAL A 40 12.79 -3.83 -0.46
CA VAL A 40 11.46 -3.34 -0.84
C VAL A 40 10.93 -2.32 0.19
N ASN A 41 10.20 -1.32 -0.28
CA ASN A 41 9.50 -0.38 0.62
C ASN A 41 8.17 -0.95 1.11
N TYR A 42 7.55 -1.79 0.28
CA TYR A 42 6.35 -2.54 0.58
C TYR A 42 6.31 -3.76 -0.33
N PHE A 43 5.56 -4.78 0.09
CA PHE A 43 5.20 -5.91 -0.77
C PHE A 43 3.77 -6.34 -0.48
N LEU A 44 3.15 -6.97 -1.47
CA LEU A 44 1.84 -7.60 -1.35
C LEU A 44 2.06 -9.10 -1.11
N MET A 45 1.30 -9.65 -0.17
CA MET A 45 1.37 -11.05 0.22
C MET A 45 0.02 -11.70 -0.04
N ALA A 46 0.01 -12.73 -0.89
CA ALA A 46 -1.15 -13.54 -1.21
C ALA A 46 -1.44 -14.57 -0.12
N VAL A 47 -2.60 -15.23 -0.24
CA VAL A 47 -3.02 -16.28 0.68
C VAL A 47 -2.05 -17.47 0.62
N ALA A 48 -1.75 -18.06 1.78
CA ALA A 48 -0.86 -19.21 1.95
C ALA A 48 0.63 -18.98 1.64
N GLU A 49 1.04 -17.75 1.30
CA GLU A 49 2.45 -17.41 1.16
C GLU A 49 3.15 -17.31 2.52
N THR A 50 4.47 -17.45 2.52
CA THR A 50 5.33 -17.13 3.67
C THR A 50 6.56 -16.33 3.26
N TYR A 51 6.99 -15.40 4.11
CA TYR A 51 8.18 -14.58 3.84
C TYR A 51 9.03 -14.39 5.10
N ASP A 52 10.34 -14.59 4.98
CA ASP A 52 11.31 -14.11 5.97
C ASP A 52 11.81 -12.74 5.53
N VAL A 53 11.66 -11.77 6.43
CA VAL A 53 11.98 -10.37 6.17
C VAL A 53 12.89 -9.84 7.27
N ILE A 54 13.96 -9.18 6.86
CA ILE A 54 14.85 -8.46 7.75
C ILE A 54 14.49 -6.97 7.72
N VAL A 55 14.36 -6.39 8.91
CA VAL A 55 14.21 -4.93 9.08
C VAL A 55 15.29 -4.39 10.00
N THR A 56 15.68 -3.13 9.75
CA THR A 56 16.58 -2.39 10.65
C THR A 56 15.74 -1.49 11.53
N VAL A 57 15.81 -1.72 12.84
CA VAL A 57 15.11 -0.91 13.85
C VAL A 57 16.04 0.22 14.30
N PRO A 58 15.65 1.50 14.12
CA PRO A 58 16.42 2.65 14.60
C PRO A 58 16.62 2.63 16.13
N SER A 59 17.61 3.38 16.62
CA SER A 59 17.97 3.38 18.05
C SER A 59 16.95 4.07 18.95
N THR A 60 16.16 5.00 18.41
CA THR A 60 15.14 5.74 19.15
C THR A 60 13.83 5.79 18.38
N GLY A 61 12.72 5.59 19.10
CA GLY A 61 11.36 5.57 18.54
C GLY A 61 10.77 4.16 18.47
N LEU A 62 9.43 4.12 18.41
CA LEU A 62 8.63 2.92 18.15
C LEU A 62 8.08 3.03 16.73
N PHE A 63 8.55 2.15 15.84
CA PHE A 63 8.21 2.15 14.42
C PHE A 63 7.20 1.07 14.13
N GLU A 64 6.11 1.45 13.47
CA GLU A 64 5.08 0.49 13.08
C GLU A 64 5.53 -0.33 11.88
N LEU A 65 5.36 -1.64 11.97
CA LEU A 65 5.28 -2.53 10.83
C LEU A 65 3.83 -2.99 10.72
N ARG A 66 3.19 -2.63 9.60
CA ARG A 66 1.75 -2.77 9.38
C ARG A 66 1.48 -3.72 8.23
N ALA A 67 0.53 -4.63 8.43
CA ALA A 67 -0.05 -5.46 7.39
C ALA A 67 -1.50 -5.01 7.15
N SER A 68 -1.74 -4.30 6.05
CA SER A 68 -3.07 -3.78 5.69
C SER A 68 -3.76 -4.68 4.68
N THR A 69 -5.05 -4.95 4.87
CA THR A 69 -5.85 -5.70 3.89
C THR A 69 -5.94 -4.90 2.60
N GLN A 70 -5.78 -5.56 1.45
CA GLN A 70 -5.79 -4.89 0.13
C GLN A 70 -7.10 -4.13 -0.14
N ASP A 71 -8.22 -4.64 0.38
CA ASP A 71 -9.55 -4.01 0.26
C ASP A 71 -9.72 -2.76 1.14
N GLY A 72 -8.72 -2.42 1.96
CA GLY A 72 -8.72 -1.24 2.82
C GLY A 72 -9.61 -1.36 4.06
N THR A 73 -10.17 -2.55 4.34
CA THR A 73 -11.10 -2.75 5.46
C THR A 73 -10.42 -2.76 6.83
N GLY A 74 -9.13 -3.08 6.91
CA GLY A 74 -8.42 -3.11 8.18
C GLY A 74 -6.92 -3.34 8.06
N PHE A 75 -6.26 -3.44 9.22
CA PHE A 75 -4.85 -3.75 9.32
C PHE A 75 -4.50 -4.36 10.67
N SER A 76 -3.38 -5.09 10.71
CA SER A 76 -2.68 -5.47 11.93
C SER A 76 -1.33 -4.74 12.01
N SER A 77 -0.84 -4.53 13.22
CA SER A 77 0.38 -3.76 13.46
C SER A 77 1.24 -4.39 14.55
N ILE A 78 2.54 -4.34 14.34
CA ILE A 78 3.55 -4.54 15.39
C ILE A 78 4.37 -3.25 15.53
N TRP A 79 4.86 -2.97 16.74
CA TRP A 79 5.67 -1.79 17.02
C TRP A 79 7.07 -2.23 17.43
N LEU A 80 8.07 -1.79 16.67
CA LEU A 80 9.47 -2.19 16.83
C LEU A 80 10.31 -1.01 17.31
N GLY A 81 11.10 -1.21 18.36
CA GLY A 81 12.01 -0.21 18.89
C GLY A 81 11.74 0.10 20.35
N SER A 82 12.09 1.32 20.76
CA SER A 82 12.02 1.75 22.16
C SER A 82 11.80 3.25 22.28
N GLY A 83 11.15 3.67 23.37
CA GLY A 83 10.80 5.06 23.64
C GLY A 83 9.32 5.35 23.46
N ASN A 84 8.93 6.61 23.60
CA ASN A 84 7.52 7.01 23.66
C ASN A 84 6.97 7.53 22.32
N GLN A 85 7.84 7.90 21.38
CA GLN A 85 7.43 8.40 20.08
C GLN A 85 7.03 7.25 19.17
N ARG A 86 5.74 7.19 18.81
CA ARG A 86 5.21 6.24 17.84
C ARG A 86 5.23 6.83 16.44
N ILE A 87 5.83 6.11 15.50
CA ILE A 87 5.96 6.50 14.10
C ILE A 87 5.13 5.50 13.28
N PRO A 88 3.95 5.90 12.78
CA PRO A 88 3.07 5.00 12.06
C PRO A 88 3.59 4.69 10.66
N ALA A 89 3.24 3.51 10.16
CA ALA A 89 3.57 3.08 8.80
C ALA A 89 2.73 3.91 7.81
N PRO A 90 3.28 4.23 6.62
CA PRO A 90 2.53 4.93 5.58
C PRO A 90 1.22 4.18 5.26
N ALA A 91 0.10 4.90 5.24
CA ALA A 91 -1.17 4.33 4.85
C ALA A 91 -1.13 3.87 3.38
N MET A 92 -1.85 2.78 3.08
CA MET A 92 -2.13 2.47 1.68
C MET A 92 -3.05 3.55 1.10
N ALA A 93 -2.82 3.92 -0.16
CA ALA A 93 -3.79 4.74 -0.88
C ALA A 93 -5.14 4.00 -0.89
N ALA A 94 -6.21 4.70 -0.54
CA ALA A 94 -7.53 4.09 -0.48
C ALA A 94 -7.90 3.52 -1.87
N PRO A 95 -8.42 2.29 -1.96
CA PRO A 95 -8.97 1.79 -3.20
C PRO A 95 -10.19 2.63 -3.57
N TYR A 96 -10.04 3.54 -4.54
CA TYR A 96 -11.12 4.35 -5.08
C TYR A 96 -12.04 3.46 -5.94
N PHE A 97 -12.90 2.67 -5.31
CA PHE A 97 -13.76 1.69 -6.00
C PHE A 97 -14.81 2.31 -6.95
N TYR A 98 -15.01 3.63 -6.96
CA TYR A 98 -16.10 4.28 -7.71
C TYR A 98 -15.70 5.43 -8.64
N LYS A 99 -14.41 5.68 -8.89
CA LYS A 99 -13.98 6.65 -9.92
C LYS A 99 -13.77 5.93 -11.27
N MET A 100 -14.85 5.47 -11.89
CA MET A 100 -14.85 5.21 -13.34
C MET A 100 -15.27 6.49 -14.04
N THR A 101 -14.29 7.31 -14.46
CA THR A 101 -14.57 8.40 -15.39
C THR A 101 -14.74 7.79 -16.78
N MET A 102 -15.98 7.68 -17.26
CA MET A 102 -16.24 7.43 -18.68
C MET A 102 -16.30 8.78 -19.38
N THR A 103 -15.38 9.00 -20.32
CA THR A 103 -15.47 10.11 -21.27
C THR A 103 -16.17 9.60 -22.52
N GLU A 104 -17.39 10.06 -22.75
CA GLU A 104 -18.13 9.78 -23.98
C GLU A 104 -17.92 10.96 -24.93
N LYS A 105 -17.29 10.72 -26.08
CA LYS A 105 -17.08 11.74 -27.11
C LYS A 105 -18.07 11.52 -28.25
N ASN A 106 -19.07 12.39 -28.36
CA ASN A 106 -20.04 12.36 -29.44
C ASN A 106 -20.04 13.73 -30.14
N GLY A 107 -19.43 13.78 -31.34
CA GLY A 107 -19.25 15.03 -32.10
C GLY A 107 -18.37 16.07 -31.40
N SER A 108 -18.78 17.34 -31.47
CA SER A 108 -18.08 18.52 -30.91
C SER A 108 -18.30 18.72 -29.39
N SER A 109 -18.95 17.78 -28.71
CA SER A 109 -19.22 17.86 -27.26
C SER A 109 -18.54 16.72 -26.48
N SER A 110 -17.87 17.07 -25.38
CA SER A 110 -17.24 16.13 -24.45
C SER A 110 -18.01 16.12 -23.12
N TRP A 111 -18.41 14.94 -22.68
CA TRP A 111 -19.10 14.75 -21.40
C TRP A 111 -18.27 13.84 -20.50
N SER A 112 -18.18 14.22 -19.22
CA SER A 112 -17.48 13.46 -18.20
C SER A 112 -18.48 13.05 -17.11
N TYR A 113 -18.53 11.77 -16.75
CA TYR A 113 -19.37 11.29 -15.65
C TYR A 113 -18.55 11.19 -14.37
N VAL A 114 -19.03 11.81 -13.29
CA VAL A 114 -18.43 11.73 -11.94
C VAL A 114 -19.48 11.28 -10.95
N ASN A 115 -19.26 10.15 -10.28
CA ASN A 115 -20.17 9.57 -9.28
C ASN A 115 -21.63 9.46 -9.78
N GLY A 116 -21.82 9.06 -11.04
CA GLY A 116 -23.14 8.92 -11.66
C GLY A 116 -23.80 10.23 -12.11
N THR A 117 -23.15 11.38 -11.90
CA THR A 117 -23.63 12.70 -12.36
C THR A 117 -22.91 13.11 -13.64
N ARG A 118 -23.66 13.56 -14.66
CA ARG A 118 -23.10 14.11 -15.91
C ARG A 118 -22.54 15.51 -15.64
N VAL A 119 -21.28 15.73 -15.99
CA VAL A 119 -20.61 17.03 -15.94
C VAL A 119 -20.19 17.41 -17.36
N PHE A 120 -20.59 18.61 -17.82
CA PHE A 120 -20.17 19.13 -19.12
C PHE A 120 -18.78 19.73 -19.00
N GLU A 121 -17.85 19.28 -19.84
CA GLU A 121 -16.57 19.96 -20.01
C GLU A 121 -16.74 20.92 -21.19
N SER A 122 -17.11 22.17 -20.89
CA SER A 122 -17.10 23.22 -21.91
C SER A 122 -15.65 23.49 -22.29
N GLY A 123 -15.22 22.97 -23.44
CA GLY A 123 -13.99 23.41 -24.09
C GLY A 123 -14.13 24.87 -24.49
N ILE A 124 -13.84 25.79 -23.56
CA ILE A 124 -13.50 27.16 -23.89
C ILE A 124 -12.00 27.28 -23.67
N THR A 125 -11.26 27.05 -24.75
CA THR A 125 -9.93 27.60 -24.93
C THR A 125 -10.04 29.11 -24.79
N ASN A 126 -9.57 29.67 -23.68
CA ASN A 126 -9.18 31.09 -23.67
C ASN A 126 -7.91 31.22 -24.51
N ALA A 127 -8.11 31.47 -25.81
CA ALA A 127 -7.13 32.13 -26.64
C ALA A 127 -7.31 33.65 -26.46
N LEU A 128 -6.21 34.34 -26.13
CA LEU A 128 -6.00 35.80 -26.13
C LEU A 128 -6.74 36.55 -24.98
N SER A 129 -6.14 37.40 -24.15
CA SER A 129 -4.96 38.29 -24.21
C SER A 129 -4.32 38.47 -22.83
#